data_AF-A0A319D638-F1
#
_entry.id   AF-A0A319D638-F1
#
_cell.length_a   1.000
_cell.length_b   1.000
_cell.length_c   1.000
_cell.angle_alpha   90.00
_cell.angle_beta   90.00
_cell.angle_gamma   90.00
#
_symmetry.space_group_name_H-M   'P 1'
#
loop_
_entity.id
_entity.type
_entity.pdbx_description
1 polymer ?
#
loop_
_entity_poly.entity_id
_entity_poly.type
_entity_poly.pdbx_seq_one_letter_code
_entity_poly.pdbx_strand_id
1 'polypeptide(L)'
;MKLTISSALAATTFLSVANAAGMSLPNIPESCLQIPQVVGNKPLQLMHYFHTEVCEKNCTATINQHNEYVQKQVLPQVTKDLDEKLGVTAAQEESFQQLQTQLTAAVTKSCETEGNKPLCNDLQGLFQYGTCVFKATQPIIMQNIGKISQSVNVTEESCNKIKAIDSDQTVWQKTLPGYIEKFEQECASEN
;
A
#
# COMPACT_ATOMS: atom_id res chain seq x y z
N MET A 1 21.59 27.68 -2.64
CA MET A 1 21.56 27.14 -4.02
C MET A 1 20.08 27.00 -4.40
N LYS A 2 19.62 27.73 -5.42
CA LYS A 2 18.22 27.68 -5.90
C LYS A 2 18.05 26.45 -6.78
N LEU A 3 17.23 25.48 -6.37
CA LEU A 3 16.83 24.36 -7.23
C LEU A 3 15.55 24.76 -7.96
N THR A 4 15.74 25.21 -9.19
CA THR A 4 14.71 25.53 -10.17
C THR A 4 13.98 24.26 -10.62
N ILE A 5 12.67 24.25 -10.39
CA ILE A 5 11.58 23.68 -11.20
C ILE A 5 12.06 22.73 -12.32
N SER A 6 12.02 21.41 -12.08
CA SER A 6 12.11 20.40 -13.15
C SER A 6 11.08 19.26 -13.03
N SER A 7 10.15 19.35 -12.08
CA SER A 7 9.11 18.33 -11.86
C SER A 7 7.99 18.35 -12.90
N ALA A 8 7.87 19.42 -13.71
CA ALA A 8 6.80 19.55 -14.71
C ALA A 8 7.13 18.87 -16.06
N LEU A 9 8.39 18.57 -16.34
CA LEU A 9 8.82 17.97 -17.62
C LEU A 9 8.80 16.44 -17.62
N ALA A 10 8.78 15.80 -16.45
CA ALA A 10 8.65 14.35 -16.36
C ALA A 10 7.21 13.87 -16.64
N ALA A 11 6.20 14.71 -16.34
CA ALA A 11 4.80 14.35 -16.60
C ALA A 11 4.45 14.39 -18.11
N THR A 12 5.11 15.23 -18.90
CA THR A 12 4.82 15.39 -20.34
C THR A 12 5.45 14.31 -21.21
N THR A 13 6.56 13.70 -20.77
CA THR A 13 7.21 12.62 -21.54
C THR A 13 6.45 11.30 -21.47
N PHE A 14 5.80 10.95 -20.35
CA PHE A 14 4.95 9.75 -20.29
C PHE A 14 3.66 9.87 -21.12
N LEU A 15 3.09 11.08 -21.23
CA LEU A 15 1.89 11.33 -22.04
C LEU A 15 2.15 11.19 -23.55
N SER A 16 3.39 11.41 -23.99
CA SER A 16 3.76 11.42 -25.41
C SER A 16 3.91 10.02 -26.00
N VAL A 17 4.28 9.01 -25.19
CA VAL A 17 4.50 7.62 -25.67
C VAL A 17 3.20 6.82 -25.72
N ALA A 18 2.22 7.13 -24.86
CA ALA A 18 0.92 6.46 -24.85
C ALA A 18 0.09 6.76 -26.13
N ASN A 19 0.15 8.00 -26.61
CA ASN A 19 -0.55 8.41 -27.83
C ASN A 19 0.02 7.75 -29.10
N ALA A 20 1.32 7.42 -29.13
CA ALA A 20 1.95 6.76 -30.28
C ALA A 20 1.60 5.26 -30.37
N ALA A 21 1.16 4.63 -29.28
CA ALA A 21 0.81 3.22 -29.22
C ALA A 21 -0.69 2.93 -29.41
N GLY A 22 -1.52 3.96 -29.67
CA GLY A 22 -2.97 3.80 -29.77
C GLY A 22 -3.65 3.36 -28.46
N MET A 23 -2.92 3.38 -27.34
CA MET A 23 -3.47 3.16 -26.02
C MET A 23 -4.05 4.48 -25.54
N SER A 24 -5.37 4.66 -25.69
CA SER A 24 -6.06 5.73 -24.97
C SER A 24 -5.78 5.54 -23.49
N LEU A 25 -5.02 6.45 -22.88
CA LEU A 25 -4.94 6.50 -21.43
C LEU A 25 -6.38 6.60 -20.92
N PRO A 26 -6.80 5.75 -19.97
CA PRO A 26 -8.13 5.86 -19.40
C PRO A 26 -8.33 7.30 -18.94
N ASN A 27 -9.52 7.85 -19.18
CA ASN A 27 -9.85 9.20 -18.74
C ASN A 27 -9.86 9.21 -17.20
N ILE A 28 -8.73 9.55 -16.58
CA ILE A 28 -8.59 9.58 -15.12
C ILE A 28 -9.40 10.77 -14.61
N PRO A 29 -10.39 10.58 -13.73
CA PRO A 29 -11.19 11.67 -13.19
C PRO A 29 -10.33 12.70 -12.43
N GLU A 30 -10.71 13.98 -12.46
CA GLU A 30 -9.88 15.07 -11.92
C GLU A 30 -9.66 14.92 -10.41
N SER A 31 -10.67 14.47 -9.66
CA SER A 31 -10.52 14.20 -8.23
C SER A 31 -9.48 13.11 -7.94
N CYS A 32 -9.30 12.13 -8.82
CA CYS A 32 -8.26 11.11 -8.65
C CYS A 32 -6.85 11.70 -8.76
N LEU A 33 -6.67 12.73 -9.59
CA LEU A 33 -5.40 13.45 -9.72
C LEU A 33 -5.05 14.28 -8.48
N GLN A 34 -6.04 14.59 -7.63
CA GLN A 34 -5.85 15.35 -6.39
C GLN A 34 -5.47 14.45 -5.19
N ILE A 35 -5.73 13.15 -5.25
CA ILE A 35 -5.46 12.21 -4.14
C ILE A 35 -4.00 12.30 -3.64
N PRO A 36 -2.96 12.34 -4.51
CA PRO A 36 -1.57 12.45 -4.04
C PRO A 36 -1.31 13.70 -3.20
N GLN A 37 -1.99 14.81 -3.49
CA GLN A 37 -1.87 16.06 -2.73
C GLN A 37 -2.53 15.94 -1.35
N VAL A 38 -3.67 15.26 -1.29
CA VAL A 38 -4.38 14.98 -0.03
C VAL A 38 -3.58 14.04 0.84
N VAL A 39 -3.01 12.97 0.28
CA VAL A 39 -2.13 12.05 1.01
C VAL A 39 -0.91 12.82 1.56
N GLY A 40 -0.26 13.63 0.72
CA GLY A 40 0.85 14.50 1.11
C GLY A 40 1.95 13.72 1.85
N ASN A 41 2.40 14.25 2.99
CA ASN A 41 3.47 13.63 3.79
C ASN A 41 2.96 12.65 4.87
N LYS A 42 1.66 12.34 4.92
CA LYS A 42 1.11 11.47 5.97
C LYS A 42 1.73 10.07 6.01
N PRO A 43 2.02 9.39 4.88
CA PRO A 43 2.72 8.11 4.92
C PRO A 43 4.10 8.21 5.57
N LEU A 44 4.85 9.28 5.30
CA LEU A 44 6.16 9.51 5.92
C LEU A 44 6.03 9.75 7.43
N GLN A 45 5.01 10.49 7.85
CA GLN A 45 4.72 10.71 9.27
C GLN A 45 4.35 9.41 9.98
N LEU A 46 3.53 8.56 9.35
CA LEU A 46 3.17 7.26 9.90
C LEU A 46 4.38 6.32 9.98
N MET A 47 5.24 6.30 8.96
CA MET A 47 6.50 5.54 9.00
C MET A 47 7.45 6.04 10.09
N HIS A 48 7.52 7.36 10.30
CA HIS A 48 8.29 7.93 11.39
C HIS A 48 7.72 7.53 12.75
N TYR A 49 6.39 7.59 12.92
CA TYR A 49 5.71 7.12 14.12
C TYR A 49 5.95 5.62 14.38
N PHE A 50 5.87 4.80 13.33
CA PHE A 50 6.23 3.38 13.41
C PHE A 50 7.64 3.18 13.93
N HIS A 51 8.61 3.91 13.39
CA HIS A 51 10.00 3.80 13.83
C HIS A 51 10.15 4.17 15.32
N THR A 52 9.56 5.28 15.75
CA THR A 52 9.63 5.71 17.16
C THR A 52 8.92 4.75 18.10
N GLU A 53 7.71 4.33 17.77
CA GLU A 53 6.93 3.50 18.69
C GLU A 53 7.41 2.05 18.69
N VAL A 54 7.84 1.50 17.55
CA VAL A 54 8.21 0.08 17.45
C VAL A 54 9.72 -0.11 17.51
N CYS A 55 10.47 0.55 16.63
CA CYS A 55 11.89 0.29 16.46
C CYS A 55 12.76 0.88 17.57
N GLU A 56 12.44 2.08 18.07
CA GLU A 56 13.20 2.70 19.16
C GLU A 56 12.86 2.08 20.53
N LYS A 57 11.74 1.35 20.64
CA LYS A 57 11.36 0.61 21.86
C LYS A 57 11.90 -0.83 21.92
N ASN A 58 12.93 -1.14 21.14
CA ASN A 58 13.61 -2.43 21.11
C ASN A 58 12.74 -3.62 20.68
N CYS A 59 11.72 -3.39 19.84
CA CYS A 59 11.05 -4.51 19.18
C CYS A 59 12.06 -5.29 18.31
N THR A 60 12.15 -6.60 18.52
CA THR A 60 13.08 -7.53 17.87
C THR A 60 12.42 -8.33 16.74
N ALA A 61 11.17 -8.01 16.41
CA ALA A 61 10.40 -8.72 15.40
C ALA A 61 11.11 -8.74 14.03
N THR A 62 10.89 -9.84 13.33
CA THR A 62 11.25 -9.99 11.92
C THR A 62 10.22 -9.32 11.03
N ILE A 63 10.57 -9.09 9.77
CA ILE A 63 9.65 -8.59 8.75
C ILE A 63 8.44 -9.51 8.60
N ASN A 64 8.63 -10.84 8.66
CA ASN A 64 7.54 -11.82 8.57
C ASN A 64 6.56 -11.73 9.74
N GLN A 65 7.04 -11.58 10.98
CA GLN A 65 6.16 -11.40 12.15
C GLN A 65 5.29 -10.14 12.00
N HIS A 66 5.86 -9.02 11.57
CA HIS A 66 5.09 -7.81 11.29
C HIS A 66 4.08 -8.02 10.15
N ASN A 67 4.48 -8.67 9.06
CA ASN A 67 3.58 -8.93 7.94
C ASN A 67 2.44 -9.87 8.32
N GLU A 68 2.70 -10.85 9.18
CA GLU A 68 1.68 -11.74 9.73
C GLU A 68 0.67 -10.97 10.59
N TYR A 69 1.14 -10.07 11.47
CA TYR A 69 0.28 -9.16 12.22
C TYR A 69 -0.59 -8.31 11.27
N VAL A 70 0.02 -7.68 10.26
CA VAL A 70 -0.71 -6.87 9.28
C VAL A 70 -1.76 -7.70 8.54
N GLN A 71 -1.43 -8.92 8.12
CA GLN A 71 -2.34 -9.80 7.40
C GLN A 71 -3.51 -10.29 8.24
N LYS A 72 -3.30 -10.57 9.53
CA LYS A 72 -4.33 -11.13 10.41
C LYS A 72 -5.18 -10.07 11.10
N GLN A 73 -4.57 -8.96 11.51
CA GLN A 73 -5.20 -7.98 12.40
C GLN A 73 -5.58 -6.68 11.69
N VAL A 74 -4.77 -6.24 10.71
CA VAL A 74 -4.92 -4.91 10.10
C VAL A 74 -5.70 -4.98 8.78
N LEU A 75 -5.20 -5.75 7.81
CA LEU A 75 -5.76 -5.81 6.46
C LEU A 75 -7.25 -6.19 6.44
N PRO A 76 -7.73 -7.21 7.19
CA PRO A 76 -9.14 -7.57 7.15
C PRO A 76 -10.06 -6.41 7.58
N GLN A 77 -9.65 -5.64 8.59
CA GLN A 77 -10.43 -4.51 9.10
C GLN A 77 -10.38 -3.32 8.13
N VAL A 78 -9.18 -2.99 7.63
CA VAL A 78 -9.01 -1.89 6.67
C VAL A 78 -9.75 -2.18 5.37
N THR A 79 -9.64 -3.39 4.83
CA THR A 79 -10.34 -3.79 3.60
C THR A 79 -11.85 -3.69 3.79
N LYS A 80 -12.39 -4.22 4.89
CA LYS A 80 -13.82 -4.13 5.18
C LYS A 80 -14.32 -2.67 5.24
N ASP A 81 -13.62 -1.82 5.99
CA ASP A 81 -13.98 -0.40 6.10
C ASP A 81 -13.93 0.32 4.74
N LEU A 82 -12.95 -0.02 3.89
CA LEU A 82 -12.82 0.54 2.55
C LEU A 82 -13.92 0.04 1.62
N ASP A 83 -14.21 -1.26 1.62
CA ASP A 83 -15.23 -1.87 0.78
C ASP A 83 -16.61 -1.29 1.09
N GLU A 84 -16.95 -1.11 2.37
CA GLU A 84 -18.19 -0.46 2.81
C GLU A 84 -18.27 1.00 2.34
N LYS A 85 -17.19 1.78 2.49
CA LYS A 85 -17.17 3.19 2.10
C LYS A 85 -17.17 3.40 0.59
N LEU A 86 -16.54 2.51 -0.16
CA LEU A 86 -16.43 2.58 -1.62
C LEU A 86 -17.62 1.93 -2.33
N GLY A 87 -18.44 1.16 -1.62
CA GLY A 87 -19.57 0.43 -2.20
C GLY A 87 -19.12 -0.71 -3.10
N VAL A 88 -18.06 -1.40 -2.69
CA VAL A 88 -17.53 -2.56 -3.41
C VAL A 88 -18.56 -3.69 -3.37
N THR A 89 -18.83 -4.30 -4.52
CA THR A 89 -19.77 -5.42 -4.61
C THR A 89 -19.13 -6.71 -4.08
N ALA A 90 -19.95 -7.65 -3.59
CA ALA A 90 -19.45 -8.95 -3.12
C ALA A 90 -18.61 -9.72 -4.16
N ALA A 91 -18.94 -9.59 -5.45
CA ALA A 91 -18.19 -10.22 -6.53
C ALA A 91 -16.80 -9.57 -6.74
N GLN A 92 -16.70 -8.26 -6.54
CA GLN A 92 -15.41 -7.56 -6.56
C GLN A 92 -14.59 -7.93 -5.32
N GLU A 93 -15.22 -7.98 -4.15
CA GLU A 93 -14.59 -8.40 -2.90
C GLU A 93 -13.98 -9.81 -3.04
N GLU A 94 -14.74 -10.79 -3.51
CA GLU A 94 -14.24 -12.16 -3.74
C GLU A 94 -13.04 -12.19 -4.71
N SER A 95 -13.10 -11.39 -5.79
CA SER A 95 -12.02 -11.29 -6.76
C SER A 95 -10.75 -10.70 -6.15
N PHE A 96 -10.89 -9.66 -5.32
CA PHE A 96 -9.76 -9.05 -4.61
C PHE A 96 -9.18 -9.98 -3.55
N GLN A 97 -10.02 -10.68 -2.79
CA GLN A 97 -9.58 -11.68 -1.79
C GLN A 97 -8.82 -12.84 -2.45
N GLN A 98 -9.29 -13.32 -3.60
CA GLN A 98 -8.60 -14.36 -4.36
C GLN A 98 -7.22 -13.88 -4.83
N LEU A 99 -7.14 -12.67 -5.38
CA LEU A 99 -5.87 -12.06 -5.79
C LEU A 99 -4.93 -11.88 -4.60
N GLN A 100 -5.43 -11.33 -3.49
CA GLN A 100 -4.66 -11.16 -2.25
C GLN A 100 -4.09 -12.51 -1.78
N THR A 101 -4.89 -13.57 -1.79
CA THR A 101 -4.45 -14.92 -1.40
C THR A 101 -3.30 -15.42 -2.28
N GLN A 102 -3.40 -15.23 -3.60
CA GLN A 102 -2.34 -15.62 -4.55
C GLN A 102 -1.05 -14.83 -4.31
N LEU A 103 -1.17 -13.52 -4.10
CA LEU A 103 -0.02 -12.64 -3.84
C LEU A 103 0.66 -13.02 -2.52
N THR A 104 -0.10 -13.20 -1.44
CA THR A 104 0.43 -13.62 -0.14
C THR A 104 1.14 -14.96 -0.25
N ALA A 105 0.52 -15.96 -0.87
CA ALA A 105 1.14 -17.28 -1.03
C ALA A 105 2.46 -17.22 -1.81
N ALA A 106 2.54 -16.38 -2.86
CA ALA A 106 3.77 -16.19 -3.61
C ALA A 106 4.86 -15.52 -2.78
N VAL A 107 4.52 -14.49 -2.01
CA VAL A 107 5.45 -13.79 -1.13
C VAL A 107 5.96 -14.71 -0.03
N THR A 108 5.07 -15.40 0.69
CA THR A 108 5.44 -16.34 1.76
C THR A 108 6.40 -17.40 1.25
N LYS A 109 6.14 -17.96 0.06
CA LYS A 109 6.99 -18.99 -0.53
C LYS A 109 8.33 -18.46 -1.02
N SER A 110 8.34 -17.31 -1.70
CA SER A 110 9.54 -16.82 -2.39
C SER A 110 10.44 -15.95 -1.53
N CYS A 111 9.89 -15.33 -0.48
CA CYS A 111 10.56 -14.29 0.30
C CYS A 111 10.74 -14.65 1.77
N GLU A 112 10.56 -15.91 2.15
CA GLU A 112 10.72 -16.40 3.53
C GLU A 112 12.06 -15.96 4.14
N THR A 113 13.17 -16.24 3.45
CA THR A 113 14.52 -15.91 3.92
C THR A 113 14.72 -14.42 4.16
N GLU A 114 14.30 -13.57 3.20
CA GLU A 114 14.42 -12.12 3.36
C GLU A 114 13.44 -11.58 4.42
N GLY A 115 12.31 -12.25 4.60
CA GLY A 115 11.31 -11.90 5.60
C GLY A 115 11.73 -12.26 7.04
N ASN A 116 12.66 -13.19 7.22
CA ASN A 116 13.21 -13.53 8.54
C ASN A 116 14.26 -12.52 9.04
N LYS A 117 14.55 -11.48 8.25
CA LYS A 117 15.45 -10.41 8.68
C LYS A 117 14.77 -9.48 9.68
N PRO A 118 15.56 -8.77 10.52
CA PRO A 118 15.01 -7.79 11.46
C PRO A 118 14.14 -6.76 10.74
N LEU A 119 12.99 -6.46 11.32
CA LEU A 119 12.10 -5.40 10.82
C LEU A 119 12.72 -4.01 10.99
N CYS A 120 13.40 -3.82 12.12
CA CYS A 120 13.93 -2.54 12.56
C CYS A 120 15.44 -2.46 12.34
N ASN A 121 15.92 -1.27 11.97
CA ASN A 121 17.34 -0.93 11.82
C ASN A 121 18.11 -1.76 10.76
N ASP A 122 17.41 -2.47 9.87
CA ASP A 122 17.98 -3.19 8.73
C ASP A 122 17.40 -2.69 7.38
N LEU A 123 17.85 -1.51 6.95
CA LEU A 123 17.41 -0.93 5.67
C LEU A 123 17.74 -1.81 4.46
N GLN A 124 18.85 -2.55 4.52
CA GLN A 124 19.24 -3.44 3.43
C GLN A 124 18.32 -4.66 3.36
N GLY A 125 17.99 -5.26 4.51
CA GLY A 125 17.01 -6.35 4.61
C GLY A 125 15.64 -5.94 4.11
N LEU A 126 15.14 -4.76 4.50
CA LEU A 126 13.88 -4.21 3.99
C LEU A 126 13.90 -4.03 2.46
N PHE A 127 15.00 -3.51 1.90
CA PHE A 127 15.14 -3.36 0.46
C PHE A 127 15.17 -4.71 -0.28
N GLN A 128 15.88 -5.69 0.26
CA GLN A 128 15.96 -7.05 -0.32
C GLN A 128 14.61 -7.75 -0.26
N TYR A 129 13.91 -7.66 0.87
CA TYR A 129 12.55 -8.15 1.02
C TYR A 129 11.60 -7.50 0.00
N GLY A 130 11.59 -6.17 -0.09
CA GLY A 130 10.74 -5.45 -1.05
C GLY A 130 11.03 -5.84 -2.51
N THR A 131 12.30 -6.03 -2.86
CA THR A 131 12.71 -6.52 -4.19
C THR A 131 12.22 -7.94 -4.44
N CYS A 132 12.27 -8.81 -3.44
CA CYS A 132 11.74 -10.16 -3.54
C CYS A 132 10.22 -10.15 -3.75
N VAL A 133 9.48 -9.39 -2.93
CA VAL A 133 8.02 -9.24 -3.04
C VAL A 133 7.64 -8.79 -4.44
N PHE A 134 8.31 -7.77 -4.98
CA PHE A 134 8.07 -7.30 -6.34
C PHE A 134 8.24 -8.41 -7.37
N LYS A 135 9.36 -9.15 -7.33
CA LYS A 135 9.62 -10.25 -8.27
C LYS A 135 8.60 -11.40 -8.14
N ALA A 136 8.20 -11.73 -6.92
CA ALA A 136 7.26 -12.82 -6.64
C ALA A 136 5.84 -12.47 -7.13
N THR A 137 5.43 -11.22 -6.97
CA THR A 137 4.05 -10.75 -7.25
C THR A 137 3.83 -10.27 -8.68
N GLN A 138 4.86 -9.73 -9.34
CA GLN A 138 4.79 -9.21 -10.71
C GLN A 138 4.07 -10.15 -11.69
N PRO A 139 4.42 -11.45 -11.82
CA PRO A 139 3.76 -12.33 -12.79
C PRO A 139 2.28 -12.51 -12.50
N ILE A 140 1.88 -12.57 -11.23
CA ILE A 140 0.48 -12.73 -10.81
C ILE A 140 -0.32 -11.46 -11.14
N ILE A 141 0.24 -10.29 -10.87
CA ILE A 141 -0.37 -9.01 -11.22
C ILE A 141 -0.57 -8.93 -12.73
N MET A 142 0.46 -9.25 -13.53
CA MET A 142 0.38 -9.19 -14.99
C MET A 142 -0.65 -10.19 -15.56
N GLN A 143 -0.80 -11.37 -14.95
CA GLN A 143 -1.84 -12.34 -15.34
C GLN A 143 -3.26 -11.87 -15.02
N ASN A 144 -3.43 -11.07 -13.97
CA ASN A 144 -4.73 -10.61 -13.51
C ASN A 144 -5.05 -9.15 -13.90
N ILE A 145 -4.13 -8.43 -14.57
CA ILE A 145 -4.25 -7.00 -14.82
C ILE A 145 -5.51 -6.62 -15.60
N GLY A 146 -5.94 -7.47 -16.54
CA GLY A 146 -7.18 -7.27 -17.29
C GLY A 146 -8.44 -7.42 -16.44
N LYS A 147 -8.44 -8.36 -15.48
CA LYS A 147 -9.55 -8.53 -14.53
C LYS A 147 -9.60 -7.38 -13.54
N ILE A 148 -8.44 -6.95 -13.05
CA ILE A 148 -8.30 -5.81 -12.14
C ILE A 148 -8.80 -4.53 -12.83
N SER A 149 -8.35 -4.26 -14.07
CA SER A 149 -8.75 -3.04 -14.79
C SER A 149 -10.24 -3.01 -15.13
N GLN A 150 -10.86 -4.16 -15.39
CA GLN A 150 -12.31 -4.27 -15.61
C GLN A 150 -13.12 -4.12 -14.31
N SER A 151 -12.56 -4.55 -13.18
CA SER A 151 -13.22 -4.51 -11.87
C SER A 151 -13.17 -3.12 -11.23
N VAL A 152 -12.21 -2.30 -11.61
CA VAL A 152 -11.98 -0.96 -11.07
C VAL A 152 -12.54 0.07 -12.05
N ASN A 153 -13.86 0.27 -12.01
CA ASN A 153 -14.48 1.40 -12.70
C ASN A 153 -14.15 2.69 -11.94
N VAL A 154 -13.04 3.33 -12.29
CA VAL A 154 -12.59 4.58 -11.65
C VAL A 154 -13.52 5.72 -12.09
N THR A 155 -14.46 6.06 -11.22
CA THR A 155 -15.40 7.18 -11.42
C THR A 155 -15.02 8.38 -10.57
N GLU A 156 -15.47 9.57 -10.96
CA GLU A 156 -15.34 10.80 -10.16
C GLU A 156 -15.90 10.62 -8.74
N GLU A 157 -16.98 9.85 -8.58
CA GLU A 157 -17.55 9.51 -7.27
C GLU A 157 -16.58 8.65 -6.45
N SER A 158 -16.02 7.58 -7.03
CA SER A 158 -15.06 6.71 -6.35
C SER A 158 -13.80 7.48 -5.92
N CYS A 159 -13.28 8.34 -6.80
CA CYS A 159 -12.14 9.20 -6.52
C CYS A 159 -12.43 10.20 -5.39
N ASN A 160 -13.63 10.80 -5.35
CA ASN A 160 -14.02 11.70 -4.26
C ASN A 160 -14.19 10.96 -2.92
N LYS A 161 -14.70 9.72 -2.93
CA LYS A 161 -14.77 8.87 -1.73
C LYS A 161 -13.37 8.54 -1.21
N ILE A 162 -12.44 8.13 -2.07
CA ILE A 162 -11.05 7.87 -1.70
C ILE A 162 -10.42 9.14 -1.10
N LYS A 163 -10.60 10.29 -1.77
CA LYS A 163 -10.11 11.57 -1.28
C LYS A 163 -10.66 11.93 0.11
N ALA A 164 -11.94 11.66 0.36
CA ALA A 164 -12.57 11.89 1.66
C ALA A 164 -11.98 10.97 2.75
N ILE A 165 -11.74 9.69 2.42
CA ILE A 165 -11.07 8.72 3.31
C ILE A 165 -9.66 9.20 3.63
N ASP A 166 -8.87 9.58 2.62
CA ASP A 166 -7.50 10.06 2.80
C ASP A 166 -7.41 11.42 3.51
N SER A 167 -8.50 12.19 3.51
CA SER A 167 -8.61 13.45 4.25
C SER A 167 -9.04 13.25 5.71
N ASP A 168 -9.54 12.07 6.08
CA ASP A 168 -10.03 11.79 7.42
C ASP A 168 -8.86 11.74 8.41
N GLN A 169 -8.76 12.79 9.24
CA GLN A 169 -7.71 12.88 10.26
C GLN A 169 -7.82 11.75 11.29
N THR A 170 -9.01 11.20 11.55
CA THR A 170 -9.19 10.08 12.48
C THR A 170 -8.43 8.86 12.00
N VAL A 171 -8.46 8.58 10.69
CA VAL A 171 -7.72 7.46 10.09
C VAL A 171 -6.23 7.63 10.34
N TRP A 172 -5.69 8.81 10.02
CA TRP A 172 -4.25 9.05 10.05
C TRP A 172 -3.66 9.33 11.44
N GLN A 173 -4.44 9.91 12.36
CA GLN A 173 -3.96 10.31 13.68
C GLN A 173 -4.37 9.34 14.79
N LYS A 174 -5.30 8.42 14.52
CA LYS A 174 -5.80 7.48 15.53
C LYS A 174 -5.86 6.05 15.02
N THR A 175 -6.56 5.78 13.93
CA THR A 175 -6.78 4.39 13.49
C THR A 175 -5.48 3.70 13.09
N LEU A 176 -4.71 4.30 12.18
CA LEU A 176 -3.44 3.74 11.73
C LEU A 176 -2.38 3.71 12.85
N PRO A 177 -2.16 4.80 13.63
CA PRO A 177 -1.32 4.75 14.83
C PRO A 177 -1.73 3.67 15.84
N GLY A 178 -3.03 3.45 16.05
CA GLY A 178 -3.53 2.43 16.98
C GLY A 178 -3.18 1.00 16.56
N TYR A 179 -3.05 0.71 15.26
CA TYR A 179 -2.53 -0.58 14.81
C TYR A 179 -1.02 -0.73 15.07
N ILE A 180 -0.26 0.38 15.00
CA ILE A 180 1.18 0.37 15.31
C ILE A 180 1.39 0.12 16.80
N GLU A 181 0.64 0.82 17.66
CA GLU A 181 0.69 0.65 19.12
C GLU A 181 0.36 -0.77 19.54
N LYS A 182 -0.66 -1.40 18.93
CA LYS A 182 -0.98 -2.81 19.20
C LYS A 182 0.15 -3.75 18.79
N PHE A 183 0.78 -3.52 17.64
CA PHE A 183 1.92 -4.33 17.21
C PHE A 183 3.11 -4.18 18.15
N GLU A 184 3.38 -2.96 18.62
CA GLU A 184 4.41 -2.69 19.63
C GLU A 184 4.16 -3.50 20.90
N GLN A 185 2.92 -3.50 21.41
CA GLN A 185 2.53 -4.25 22.61
C GLN A 185 2.70 -5.76 22.42
N GLU A 186 2.32 -6.30 21.27
CA GLU A 186 2.51 -7.72 20.93
C GLU A 186 4.02 -8.05 20.86
N CYS A 187 4.81 -7.21 20.19
CA CYS A 187 6.25 -7.39 20.08
C CYS A 187 6.97 -7.32 21.44
N ALA A 188 6.54 -6.43 22.34
CA ALA A 188 7.09 -6.32 23.68
C ALA A 188 6.73 -7.53 24.57
N SER A 189 5.62 -8.21 24.30
CA SER A 189 5.13 -9.36 25.07
C SER A 189 5.76 -10.70 24.69
N GLU A 190 6.41 -10.78 23.52
CA GLU A 190 7.13 -11.96 23.04
C GLU A 190 8.63 -11.99 23.46
N ASN A 191 9.11 -10.92 24.11
CA ASN A 191 10.45 -10.80 24.70
C ASN A 191 10.46 -11.16 26.20
#